data_AF-A0AAD7IE48-F1
#
_entry.id   AF-A0AAD7IE48-F1
#
_cell.length_a   1.000
_cell.length_b   1.000
_cell.length_c   1.000
_cell.angle_alpha   90.00
_cell.angle_beta   90.00
_cell.angle_gamma   90.00
#
_symmetry.space_group_name_H-M   'P 1'
#
loop_
_entity.id
_entity.type
_entity.pdbx_description
1 polymer ?
#
loop_
_entity_poly.entity_id
_entity_poly.type
_entity_poly.pdbx_seq_one_letter_code
_entity_poly.pdbx_strand_id
1 'polypeptide(L)'
;RRLHTLLLWSDERRNTFAIQRIPANDWGMEAAFEDRSNVLCLAGTSKPIDLWIVGEIVRQWWVDGEGMPATRPAISVQPLPDSQRAFCKTFLNERCMPANTSNVANQFGPSQVKASRWMNTRAEKDSPSKTLEFKEVYDARTSLRDKSHLAKLNVGQLKVHDIVVLEIRLGRYAAKQEGDKTKKKGMERWQAFFDLQAV
;
A
#
# COMPACT_ATOMS: atom_id res chain seq x y z
N ARG A 1 -0.46 -24.85 5.53
CA ARG A 1 -1.29 -24.42 6.68
C ARG A 1 -1.11 -22.93 7.02
N ARG A 2 0.11 -22.43 7.28
CA ARG A 2 0.35 -21.01 7.62
C ARG A 2 -0.10 -19.99 6.56
N LEU A 3 0.29 -20.19 5.30
CA LEU A 3 -0.12 -19.30 4.20
C LEU A 3 -1.64 -19.22 4.07
N HIS A 4 -2.32 -20.36 4.20
CA HIS A 4 -3.78 -20.39 4.18
C HIS A 4 -4.41 -19.54 5.29
N THR A 5 -3.89 -19.60 6.52
CA THR A 5 -4.33 -18.75 7.62
C THR A 5 -4.15 -17.26 7.30
N LEU A 6 -3.02 -16.87 6.70
CA LEU A 6 -2.75 -15.49 6.30
C LEU A 6 -3.70 -14.99 5.22
N LEU A 7 -4.01 -15.84 4.23
CA LEU A 7 -4.94 -15.54 3.14
C LEU A 7 -6.40 -15.40 3.59
N LEU A 8 -6.72 -16.00 4.74
CA LEU A 8 -8.04 -15.97 5.36
C LEU A 8 -8.10 -15.02 6.56
N TRP A 9 -7.06 -14.23 6.80
CA TRP A 9 -6.97 -13.37 7.97
C TRP A 9 -8.10 -12.34 8.02
N SER A 10 -8.65 -12.13 9.21
CA SER A 10 -9.65 -11.12 9.50
C SER A 10 -9.59 -10.78 10.99
N ASP A 11 -9.38 -9.50 11.30
CA ASP A 11 -9.40 -8.95 12.65
C ASP A 11 -10.20 -7.65 12.64
N GLU A 12 -11.49 -7.76 12.98
CA GLU A 12 -12.42 -6.63 13.05
C GLU A 12 -12.07 -5.64 14.16
N ARG A 13 -11.37 -6.07 15.21
CA ARG A 13 -11.01 -5.17 16.31
C ARG A 13 -9.91 -4.19 15.87
N ARG A 14 -9.01 -4.65 15.01
CA ARG A 14 -7.89 -3.86 14.48
C ARG A 14 -8.14 -3.30 13.08
N ASN A 15 -9.29 -3.62 12.48
CA ASN A 15 -9.61 -3.33 11.07
C ASN A 15 -8.54 -3.85 10.10
N THR A 16 -7.99 -5.03 10.39
CA THR A 16 -6.93 -5.65 9.59
C THR A 16 -7.44 -6.91 8.92
N PHE A 17 -7.39 -6.97 7.60
CA PHE A 17 -7.97 -8.08 6.83
C PHE A 17 -7.03 -8.54 5.73
N ALA A 18 -7.04 -9.83 5.40
CA ALA A 18 -6.55 -10.27 4.10
C ALA A 18 -7.34 -9.53 3.00
N ILE A 19 -6.67 -9.13 1.92
CA ILE A 19 -7.32 -8.28 0.90
C ILE A 19 -8.59 -8.90 0.30
N GLN A 20 -8.63 -10.24 0.15
CA GLN A 20 -9.80 -10.97 -0.34
C GLN A 20 -10.94 -11.11 0.70
N ARG A 21 -10.68 -10.70 1.94
CA ARG A 21 -11.61 -10.73 3.08
C ARG A 21 -12.00 -9.32 3.52
N ILE A 22 -11.75 -8.32 2.68
CA ILE A 22 -12.11 -6.94 2.98
C ILE A 22 -13.65 -6.83 3.18
N PRO A 23 -14.12 -6.22 4.28
CA PRO A 23 -15.54 -5.98 4.49
C PRO A 23 -16.05 -4.83 3.61
N ALA A 24 -17.34 -4.45 3.78
CA ALA A 24 -17.88 -3.25 3.15
C ALA A 24 -16.99 -2.04 3.46
N ASN A 25 -16.59 -1.31 2.42
CA ASN A 25 -15.60 -0.25 2.49
C ASN A 25 -16.04 0.94 1.63
N ASP A 26 -15.63 2.12 2.06
CA ASP A 26 -15.81 3.38 1.32
C ASP A 26 -14.61 4.29 1.59
N TRP A 27 -14.47 5.36 0.82
CA TRP A 27 -13.50 6.40 1.13
C TRP A 27 -13.87 7.09 2.46
N GLY A 28 -12.85 7.45 3.24
CA GLY A 28 -13.06 8.15 4.50
C GLY A 28 -13.70 9.52 4.31
N MET A 29 -14.07 10.15 5.41
CA MET A 29 -14.70 11.47 5.40
C MET A 29 -13.64 12.57 5.44
N GLU A 30 -13.94 13.68 4.77
CA GLU A 30 -13.23 14.93 4.98
C GLU A 30 -13.58 15.48 6.37
N ALA A 31 -12.56 15.87 7.13
CA ALA A 31 -12.72 16.47 8.44
C ALA A 31 -11.60 17.49 8.68
N ALA A 32 -11.91 18.56 9.41
CA ALA A 32 -11.00 19.71 9.57
C ALA A 32 -9.63 19.38 10.17
N PHE A 33 -9.56 18.38 11.05
CA PHE A 33 -8.35 18.02 11.79
C PHE A 33 -7.84 16.61 11.51
N GLU A 34 -8.63 15.79 10.82
CA GLU A 34 -8.28 14.40 10.51
C GLU A 34 -8.92 13.98 9.19
N ASP A 35 -8.49 14.63 8.11
CA ASP A 35 -8.96 14.32 6.76
C ASP A 35 -8.53 12.90 6.34
N ARG A 36 -9.53 12.04 6.15
CA ARG A 36 -9.37 10.66 5.67
C ARG A 36 -10.01 10.45 4.30
N SER A 37 -10.39 11.52 3.61
CA SER A 37 -10.99 11.49 2.26
C SER A 37 -10.16 10.75 1.22
N ASN A 38 -8.86 10.61 1.46
CA ASN A 38 -7.90 9.95 0.56
C ASN A 38 -7.53 8.52 0.98
N VAL A 39 -8.17 7.96 2.01
CA VAL A 39 -7.86 6.63 2.56
C VAL A 39 -9.13 5.79 2.60
N LEU A 40 -9.01 4.51 2.24
CA LEU A 40 -10.12 3.57 2.32
C LEU A 40 -10.42 3.20 3.78
N CYS A 41 -11.69 3.29 4.15
CA CYS A 41 -12.21 3.08 5.49
C CYS A 41 -13.32 2.02 5.50
N LEU A 42 -13.65 1.51 6.69
CA LEU A 42 -14.85 0.68 6.87
C LEU A 42 -16.10 1.51 6.54
N ALA A 43 -16.98 0.96 5.71
CA ALA A 43 -18.18 1.65 5.25
C ALA A 43 -19.04 2.12 6.43
N GLY A 44 -19.58 3.34 6.32
CA GLY A 44 -20.34 3.98 7.40
C GLY A 44 -19.49 4.43 8.59
N THR A 45 -18.16 4.33 8.50
CA THR A 45 -17.23 4.84 9.51
C THR A 45 -16.11 5.64 8.84
N SER A 46 -15.32 6.38 9.62
CA SER A 46 -14.08 6.99 9.13
C SER A 46 -12.84 6.17 9.53
N LYS A 47 -12.98 4.90 9.92
CA LYS A 47 -11.85 4.09 10.42
C LYS A 47 -11.07 3.45 9.27
N PRO A 48 -9.76 3.72 9.11
CA PRO A 48 -8.95 3.12 8.04
C PRO A 48 -8.91 1.61 8.12
N ILE A 49 -8.77 0.97 6.95
CA ILE A 49 -8.58 -0.47 6.82
C ILE A 49 -7.13 -0.76 6.49
N ASP A 50 -6.52 -1.65 7.28
CA ASP A 50 -5.24 -2.26 6.96
C ASP A 50 -5.49 -3.59 6.21
N LEU A 51 -4.85 -3.75 5.06
CA LEU A 51 -5.02 -4.92 4.20
C LEU A 51 -3.72 -5.73 4.14
N TRP A 52 -3.86 -7.05 4.16
CA TRP A 52 -2.75 -7.97 3.98
C TRP A 52 -2.76 -8.57 2.57
N ILE A 53 -1.62 -8.46 1.91
CA ILE A 53 -1.33 -9.13 0.64
C ILE A 53 -0.19 -10.10 0.88
N VAL A 54 -0.42 -11.38 0.61
CA VAL A 54 0.63 -12.40 0.69
C VAL A 54 1.22 -12.57 -0.70
N GLY A 55 2.53 -12.43 -0.84
CA GLY A 55 3.17 -12.50 -2.14
C GLY A 55 4.65 -12.77 -2.09
N GLU A 56 5.18 -13.12 -3.25
CA GLU A 56 6.60 -13.33 -3.48
C GLU A 56 7.25 -12.03 -3.96
N ILE A 57 8.37 -11.62 -3.35
CA ILE A 57 9.09 -10.40 -3.76
C ILE A 57 9.62 -10.56 -5.19
N VAL A 58 9.27 -9.59 -6.05
CA VAL A 58 9.78 -9.51 -7.43
C VAL A 58 10.79 -8.39 -7.59
N ARG A 59 10.54 -7.23 -6.97
CA ARG A 59 11.45 -6.07 -6.98
C ARG A 59 11.33 -5.28 -5.69
N GLN A 60 12.39 -4.57 -5.34
CA GLN A 60 12.43 -3.71 -4.17
C GLN A 60 13.28 -2.45 -4.43
N TRP A 61 12.85 -1.34 -3.84
CA TRP A 61 13.50 -0.04 -3.90
C TRP A 61 13.46 0.56 -2.50
N TRP A 62 14.57 0.46 -1.77
CA TRP A 62 14.68 0.98 -0.40
C TRP A 62 15.62 2.18 -0.31
N VAL A 63 16.59 2.25 -1.22
CA VAL A 63 17.58 3.31 -1.34
C VAL A 63 17.55 3.93 -2.73
N ASP A 64 18.03 5.16 -2.86
CA ASP A 64 18.25 5.84 -4.13
C ASP A 64 19.60 5.45 -4.77
N GLY A 65 19.94 6.13 -5.88
CA GLY A 65 21.17 5.85 -6.64
C GLY A 65 22.47 6.20 -5.91
N GLU A 66 22.40 7.00 -4.83
CA GLU A 66 23.53 7.38 -3.99
C GLU A 66 23.65 6.48 -2.74
N GLY A 67 22.75 5.50 -2.61
CA GLY A 67 22.68 4.62 -1.43
C GLY A 67 21.96 5.25 -0.24
N MET A 68 21.35 6.43 -0.40
CA MET A 68 20.59 7.11 0.64
C MET A 68 19.16 6.56 0.71
N PRO A 69 18.46 6.66 1.87
CA PRO A 69 17.07 6.22 1.97
C PRO A 69 16.18 6.82 0.87
N ALA A 70 15.44 5.97 0.15
CA ALA A 70 14.58 6.42 -0.92
C ALA A 70 13.46 7.31 -0.36
N THR A 71 13.14 8.42 -1.04
CA THR A 71 12.00 9.29 -0.66
C THR A 71 10.66 8.54 -0.69
N ARG A 72 10.58 7.57 -1.60
CA ARG A 72 9.42 6.71 -1.77
C ARG A 72 9.86 5.25 -1.89
N PRO A 73 10.22 4.59 -0.79
CA PRO A 73 10.50 3.16 -0.81
C PRO A 73 9.31 2.40 -1.38
N ALA A 74 9.61 1.32 -2.08
CA ALA A 74 8.60 0.48 -2.70
C ALA A 74 9.03 -0.98 -2.78
N ILE A 75 8.03 -1.84 -2.78
CA ILE A 75 8.17 -3.28 -2.99
C ILE A 75 7.13 -3.72 -4.00
N SER A 76 7.56 -4.51 -4.98
CA SER A 76 6.68 -5.20 -5.91
C SER A 76 6.65 -6.67 -5.55
N VAL A 77 5.46 -7.21 -5.37
CA VAL A 77 5.24 -8.64 -5.12
C VAL A 77 4.36 -9.24 -6.19
N GLN A 78 4.51 -10.55 -6.40
CA GLN A 78 3.56 -11.38 -7.10
C GLN A 78 2.62 -12.00 -6.06
N PRO A 79 1.35 -11.56 -5.95
CA PRO A 79 0.44 -12.10 -4.96
C PRO A 79 0.16 -13.58 -5.20
N LEU A 80 -0.02 -14.29 -4.08
CA LEU A 80 -0.30 -15.72 -4.03
C LEU A 80 -1.62 -15.94 -3.27
N PRO A 81 -2.50 -16.84 -3.72
CA PRO A 81 -2.49 -17.54 -5.01
C PRO A 81 -2.90 -16.61 -6.16
N ASP A 82 -2.98 -17.13 -7.39
CA ASP A 82 -3.39 -16.37 -8.58
C ASP A 82 -4.76 -15.68 -8.44
N SER A 83 -5.67 -16.25 -7.64
CA SER A 83 -6.96 -15.61 -7.34
C SER A 83 -6.79 -14.31 -6.54
N GLN A 84 -5.81 -14.24 -5.63
CA GLN A 84 -5.48 -13.00 -4.91
C GLN A 84 -4.87 -11.98 -5.86
N ARG A 85 -4.01 -12.42 -6.77
CA ARG A 85 -3.41 -11.55 -7.79
C ARG A 85 -4.46 -10.89 -8.66
N ALA A 86 -5.39 -11.66 -9.21
CA ALA A 86 -6.49 -11.14 -10.01
C ALA A 86 -7.34 -10.17 -9.17
N PHE A 87 -7.65 -10.54 -7.93
CA PHE A 87 -8.41 -9.70 -7.01
C PHE A 87 -7.72 -8.36 -6.74
N CYS A 88 -6.44 -8.33 -6.36
CA CYS A 88 -5.73 -7.08 -6.04
C CYS A 88 -5.77 -6.08 -7.21
N LYS A 89 -5.64 -6.58 -8.44
CA LYS A 89 -5.68 -5.76 -9.65
C LYS A 89 -7.07 -5.19 -9.89
N THR A 90 -8.09 -6.03 -9.92
CA THR A 90 -9.49 -5.59 -10.10
C THR A 90 -9.88 -4.61 -9.00
N PHE A 91 -9.58 -4.97 -7.75
CA PHE A 91 -9.81 -4.15 -6.59
C PHE A 91 -9.19 -2.76 -6.73
N LEU A 92 -7.90 -2.65 -7.09
CA LEU A 92 -7.24 -1.36 -7.26
C LEU A 92 -7.85 -0.54 -8.41
N ASN A 93 -8.11 -1.17 -9.56
CA ASN A 93 -8.60 -0.50 -10.77
C ASN A 93 -10.02 0.05 -10.60
N GLU A 94 -10.89 -0.67 -9.89
CA GLU A 94 -12.25 -0.24 -9.55
C GLU A 94 -12.27 0.99 -8.64
N ARG A 95 -11.19 1.25 -7.90
CA ARG A 95 -11.03 2.44 -7.04
C ARG A 95 -10.44 3.66 -7.75
N CYS A 96 -10.09 3.54 -9.03
CA CYS A 96 -9.70 4.69 -9.84
C CYS A 96 -10.93 5.36 -10.47
N MET A 97 -10.82 6.66 -10.76
CA MET A 97 -11.82 7.42 -11.51
C MET A 97 -11.14 8.14 -12.70
N PRO A 98 -11.53 7.85 -13.95
CA PRO A 98 -12.30 6.68 -14.35
C PRO A 98 -11.60 5.38 -13.94
N ALA A 99 -12.36 4.29 -13.83
CA ALA A 99 -11.81 2.97 -13.56
C ALA A 99 -10.71 2.67 -14.59
N ASN A 100 -9.52 2.30 -14.11
CA ASN A 100 -8.40 2.11 -15.01
C ASN A 100 -8.49 0.74 -15.68
N THR A 101 -9.15 0.66 -16.83
CA THR A 101 -9.27 -0.56 -17.63
C THR A 101 -7.98 -0.85 -18.41
N SER A 102 -7.15 0.17 -18.62
CA SER A 102 -5.81 0.04 -19.17
C SER A 102 -4.83 -0.32 -18.05
N ASN A 103 -3.93 -1.29 -18.25
CA ASN A 103 -2.93 -1.69 -17.24
C ASN A 103 -1.92 -0.58 -16.85
N VAL A 104 -2.19 0.68 -17.14
CA VAL A 104 -1.23 1.80 -17.14
C VAL A 104 -0.86 2.24 -15.72
N ALA A 105 -1.74 2.06 -14.72
CA ALA A 105 -1.38 2.30 -13.31
C ALA A 105 -0.50 1.19 -12.71
N ASN A 106 -0.52 -0.02 -13.28
CA ASN A 106 0.36 -1.12 -12.90
C ASN A 106 1.64 -1.09 -13.73
N GLN A 107 2.49 -0.08 -13.49
CA GLN A 107 3.77 0.15 -14.17
C GLN A 107 4.78 -1.01 -14.08
N PHE A 108 4.45 -2.13 -13.42
CA PHE A 108 5.38 -3.21 -13.07
C PHE A 108 5.01 -4.58 -13.68
N GLY A 109 3.96 -4.65 -14.50
CA GLY A 109 3.57 -5.84 -15.26
C GLY A 109 2.21 -6.42 -14.89
N PRO A 110 1.64 -7.32 -15.72
CA PRO A 110 0.26 -7.78 -15.58
C PRO A 110 0.00 -8.63 -14.33
N SER A 111 1.05 -9.18 -13.72
CA SER A 111 0.97 -10.16 -12.63
C SER A 111 1.47 -9.65 -11.27
N GLN A 112 1.85 -8.38 -11.15
CA GLN A 112 2.51 -7.83 -9.98
C GLN A 112 1.68 -6.72 -9.36
N VAL A 113 1.82 -6.55 -8.04
CA VAL A 113 1.32 -5.39 -7.32
C VAL A 113 2.49 -4.66 -6.68
N LYS A 114 2.46 -3.34 -6.73
CA LYS A 114 3.44 -2.47 -6.09
C LYS A 114 2.80 -1.77 -4.91
N ALA A 115 3.46 -1.84 -3.76
CA ALA A 115 3.17 -1.01 -2.61
C ALA A 115 4.34 -0.04 -2.39
N SER A 116 4.04 1.18 -1.96
CA SER A 116 5.05 2.20 -1.71
C SER A 116 4.61 3.14 -0.60
N ARG A 117 5.55 3.77 0.10
CA ARG A 117 5.24 4.75 1.14
C ARG A 117 6.04 6.02 0.92
N TRP A 118 5.46 7.19 1.19
CA TRP A 118 6.22 8.43 1.30
C TRP A 118 6.94 8.52 2.64
N MET A 119 8.24 8.79 2.63
CA MET A 119 9.10 8.81 3.83
C MET A 119 9.73 10.19 4.11
N ASN A 120 9.31 11.22 3.38
CA ASN A 120 9.72 12.58 3.64
C ASN A 120 8.98 13.15 4.86
N THR A 121 9.74 13.64 5.84
CA THR A 121 9.17 14.45 6.91
C THR A 121 9.16 15.91 6.48
N ARG A 122 8.03 16.60 6.67
CA ARG A 122 8.01 18.07 6.56
C ARG A 122 8.96 18.62 7.61
N ALA A 123 10.01 19.25 7.16
CA ALA A 123 10.86 20.06 8.01
C ALA A 123 10.08 21.29 8.50
N GLU A 124 10.42 21.78 9.70
CA GLU A 124 10.03 23.14 10.11
C GLU A 124 10.53 24.15 9.07
N LYS A 125 9.86 25.31 8.99
CA LYS A 125 10.28 26.43 8.13
C LYS A 125 11.79 26.61 8.28
N ASP A 126 12.52 26.44 7.18
CA ASP A 126 13.97 26.62 7.02
C ASP A 126 14.89 25.40 7.23
N SER A 127 14.35 24.20 7.47
CA SER A 127 15.17 22.96 7.43
C SER A 127 14.96 22.17 6.13
N PRO A 128 15.99 21.48 5.60
CA PRO A 128 15.82 20.60 4.45
C PRO A 128 14.93 19.41 4.81
N SER A 129 14.01 19.04 3.92
CA SER A 129 13.18 17.84 4.07
C SER A 129 14.07 16.62 4.26
N LYS A 130 13.94 15.95 5.41
CA LYS A 130 14.67 14.71 5.71
C LYS A 130 13.87 13.51 5.22
N THR A 131 14.52 12.63 4.48
CA THR A 131 13.96 11.32 4.15
C THR A 131 14.37 10.32 5.23
N LEU A 132 13.39 9.62 5.80
CA LEU A 132 13.62 8.58 6.79
C LEU A 132 13.75 7.20 6.13
N GLU A 133 14.56 6.33 6.74
CA GLU A 133 14.64 4.92 6.35
C GLU A 133 13.34 4.18 6.70
N PHE A 134 12.91 3.26 5.83
CA PHE A 134 11.79 2.36 6.12
C PHE A 134 12.23 1.26 7.08
N LYS A 135 11.62 1.21 8.27
CA LYS A 135 12.01 0.30 9.38
C LYS A 135 10.90 -0.66 9.83
N GLU A 136 9.80 -0.70 9.08
CA GLU A 136 8.63 -1.54 9.38
C GLU A 136 8.73 -2.87 8.64
N VAL A 137 9.83 -3.60 8.89
CA VAL A 137 10.08 -4.94 8.37
C VAL A 137 10.24 -5.91 9.54
N TYR A 138 9.46 -6.99 9.54
CA TYR A 138 9.34 -7.89 10.68
C TYR A 138 9.61 -9.35 10.31
N ASP A 139 10.31 -10.07 11.18
CA ASP A 139 10.56 -11.50 11.02
C ASP A 139 9.39 -12.34 11.55
N ALA A 140 8.55 -12.81 10.63
CA ALA A 140 7.46 -13.75 10.91
C ALA A 140 7.76 -15.19 10.47
N ARG A 141 9.04 -15.57 10.28
CA ARG A 141 9.42 -16.90 9.75
C ARG A 141 9.06 -18.05 10.68
N THR A 142 9.02 -17.84 11.99
CA THR A 142 8.69 -18.86 12.99
C THR A 142 7.21 -18.81 13.38
N SER A 143 6.73 -17.64 13.79
CA SER A 143 5.33 -17.41 14.19
C SER A 143 4.89 -16.00 13.87
N LEU A 144 3.65 -15.83 13.41
CA LEU A 144 3.01 -14.52 13.30
C LEU A 144 2.47 -14.13 14.68
N ARG A 145 2.87 -12.95 15.15
CA ARG A 145 2.45 -12.35 16.43
C ARG A 145 2.23 -10.86 16.23
N ASP A 146 1.78 -10.19 17.27
CA ASP A 146 1.79 -8.72 17.30
C ASP A 146 3.17 -8.18 16.96
N LYS A 147 3.23 -7.13 16.14
CA LYS A 147 4.48 -6.55 15.62
C LYS A 147 5.48 -6.18 16.71
N SER A 148 5.01 -5.77 17.89
CA SER A 148 5.85 -5.47 19.05
C SER A 148 6.65 -6.68 19.56
N HIS A 149 6.22 -7.89 19.24
CA HIS A 149 6.88 -9.14 19.63
C HIS A 149 7.63 -9.81 18.47
N LEU A 150 7.59 -9.22 17.28
CA LEU A 150 8.35 -9.70 16.13
C LEU A 150 9.72 -9.02 16.10
N ALA A 151 10.77 -9.79 15.81
CA ALA A 151 12.09 -9.22 15.60
C ALA A 151 12.06 -8.33 14.35
N LYS A 152 12.63 -7.13 14.44
CA LYS A 152 12.79 -6.26 13.26
C LYS A 152 13.91 -6.76 12.37
N LEU A 153 13.71 -6.70 11.06
CA LEU A 153 14.72 -6.96 10.05
C LEU A 153 15.15 -5.64 9.40
N ASN A 154 16.38 -5.60 8.91
CA ASN A 154 16.81 -4.56 7.99
C ASN A 154 16.26 -4.86 6.58
N VAL A 155 15.91 -3.82 5.83
CA VAL A 155 15.42 -3.94 4.44
C VAL A 155 16.38 -4.68 3.51
N GLY A 156 17.70 -4.61 3.76
CA GLY A 156 18.73 -5.34 3.02
C GLY A 156 18.74 -6.85 3.26
N GLN A 157 17.99 -7.33 4.25
CA GLN A 157 17.80 -8.77 4.49
C GLN A 157 16.71 -9.38 3.62
N LEU A 158 15.85 -8.56 3.00
CA LEU A 158 14.83 -9.01 2.07
C LEU A 158 15.46 -9.32 0.70
N LYS A 159 15.08 -10.46 0.13
CA LYS A 159 15.57 -10.91 -1.18
C LYS A 159 14.43 -11.14 -2.14
N VAL A 160 14.72 -10.99 -3.43
CA VAL A 160 13.81 -11.45 -4.49
C VAL A 160 13.54 -12.94 -4.27
N HIS A 161 12.29 -13.34 -4.49
CA HIS A 161 11.73 -14.67 -4.20
C HIS A 161 11.39 -14.98 -2.72
N ASP A 162 11.65 -14.06 -1.78
CA ASP A 162 11.13 -14.24 -0.42
C ASP A 162 9.60 -14.13 -0.41
N ILE A 163 8.94 -14.95 0.42
CA ILE A 163 7.51 -14.85 0.67
C ILE A 163 7.26 -13.90 1.83
N VAL A 164 6.49 -12.85 1.57
CA VAL A 164 6.18 -11.78 2.53
C VAL A 164 4.68 -11.57 2.70
N VAL A 165 4.32 -10.91 3.81
CA VAL A 165 3.00 -10.36 4.04
C VAL A 165 3.11 -8.85 3.99
N LEU A 166 2.61 -8.23 2.94
CA LEU A 166 2.53 -6.78 2.89
C LEU A 166 1.32 -6.32 3.69
N GLU A 167 1.54 -5.50 4.71
CA GLU A 167 0.48 -4.70 5.28
C GLU A 167 0.43 -3.36 4.54
N ILE A 168 -0.74 -3.03 4.01
CA ILE A 168 -0.97 -1.87 3.16
C ILE A 168 -2.25 -1.14 3.58
N ARG A 169 -2.32 0.13 3.23
CA ARG A 169 -3.57 0.89 3.15
C ARG A 169 -3.88 1.20 1.71
N LEU A 170 -5.15 1.32 1.36
CA LEU A 170 -5.52 1.81 0.05
C LEU A 170 -5.68 3.33 0.12
N GLY A 171 -4.81 4.05 -0.61
CA GLY A 171 -4.87 5.49 -0.76
C GLY A 171 -5.39 5.89 -2.13
N ARG A 172 -5.83 7.14 -2.27
CA ARG A 172 -6.10 7.78 -3.57
C ARG A 172 -5.51 9.18 -3.66
N TYR A 173 -5.28 9.64 -4.88
CA TYR A 173 -4.88 11.02 -5.16
C TYR A 173 -5.55 11.53 -6.43
N ALA A 174 -5.77 12.85 -6.48
CA ALA A 174 -6.22 13.53 -7.68
C ALA A 174 -5.08 13.60 -8.70
N ALA A 175 -5.25 12.94 -9.84
CA ALA A 175 -4.30 12.95 -10.94
C ALA A 175 -4.49 14.22 -11.80
N LYS A 176 -3.39 14.93 -12.05
CA LYS A 176 -3.38 16.05 -12.99
C LYS A 176 -3.44 15.51 -14.42
N GLN A 177 -4.23 16.13 -15.31
CA GLN A 177 -4.07 15.91 -16.75
C GLN A 177 -2.82 16.64 -17.22
N GLU A 178 -1.96 15.93 -17.95
CA GLU A 178 -0.80 16.54 -18.61
C GLU A 178 -1.31 17.46 -19.73
N GLY A 179 -0.95 18.75 -19.67
CA GLY A 179 -1.33 19.75 -20.68
C GLY A 179 -2.54 20.64 -20.36
N ASP A 180 -3.33 20.36 -19.32
CA ASP A 180 -4.51 21.17 -19.01
C ASP A 180 -4.17 22.31 -18.02
N LYS A 181 -3.85 23.49 -18.55
CA LYS A 181 -3.64 24.73 -17.76
C LYS A 181 -4.93 25.25 -17.12
N THR A 182 -6.07 24.67 -17.47
CA THR A 182 -7.39 25.05 -16.98
C THR A 182 -8.06 23.82 -16.38
N LYS A 183 -8.22 23.77 -15.05
CA LYS A 183 -9.08 22.77 -14.41
C LYS A 183 -10.48 22.87 -15.04
N LYS A 184 -10.81 22.01 -16.01
CA LYS A 184 -12.20 21.84 -16.44
C LYS A 184 -12.97 21.30 -15.24
N LYS A 185 -13.74 22.18 -14.59
CA LYS A 185 -14.70 21.83 -13.53
C LYS A 185 -15.51 20.61 -14.00
N GLY A 186 -15.35 19.47 -13.33
CA GLY A 186 -16.21 18.29 -13.54
C GLY A 186 -15.54 16.99 -14.00
N MET A 187 -14.24 16.97 -14.32
CA MET A 187 -13.52 15.71 -14.60
C MET A 187 -12.38 15.49 -13.62
N GLU A 188 -12.72 15.22 -12.35
CA GLU A 188 -11.73 14.78 -11.39
C GLU A 188 -11.26 13.37 -11.73
N ARG A 189 -9.97 13.25 -12.07
CA ARG A 189 -9.34 11.94 -12.20
C ARG A 189 -8.75 11.55 -10.87
N TRP A 190 -9.18 10.43 -10.32
CA TRP A 190 -8.63 9.85 -9.10
C TRP A 190 -7.87 8.59 -9.44
N GLN A 191 -6.71 8.42 -8.83
CA GLN A 191 -5.91 7.19 -8.95
C GLN A 191 -5.72 6.60 -7.57
N ALA A 192 -5.98 5.30 -7.44
CA ALA A 192 -5.75 4.55 -6.23
C ALA A 192 -4.34 3.93 -6.23
N PHE A 193 -3.79 3.70 -5.04
CA PHE A 193 -2.49 3.06 -4.86
C PHE A 193 -2.44 2.30 -3.54
N PHE A 194 -1.55 1.31 -3.46
CA PHE A 194 -1.24 0.63 -2.20
C PHE A 194 -0.15 1.39 -1.46
N ASP A 195 -0.54 1.97 -0.31
CA ASP A 195 0.35 2.64 0.63
C ASP A 195 0.96 1.64 1.60
N LEU A 196 2.27 1.43 1.52
CA LEU A 196 2.97 0.41 2.30
C LEU A 196 3.04 0.78 3.79
N GLN A 197 2.52 -0.09 4.66
CA GLN A 197 2.61 0.08 6.11
C GLN A 197 3.73 -0.75 6.73
N ALA A 198 3.80 -2.04 6.39
CA ALA A 198 4.81 -2.96 6.90
C ALA A 198 5.05 -4.14 5.94
N VAL A 199 6.17 -4.82 6.12
CA VAL A 199 6.57 -6.06 5.42
C VAL A 199 6.88 -7.16 6.43
#